data_AF-A0A2S6ZAD4-F1
#
_entry.id   AF-A0A2S6ZAD4-F1
#
_cell.length_a   1.000
_cell.length_b   1.000
_cell.length_c   1.000
_cell.angle_alpha   90.00
_cell.angle_beta   90.00
_cell.angle_gamma   90.00
#
_symmetry.space_group_name_H-M   'P 1'
#
loop_
_entity.id
_entity.type
_entity.pdbx_description
1 polymer ?
#
loop_
_entity_poly.entity_id
_entity_poly.type
_entity_poly.pdbx_seq_one_letter_code
_entity_poly.pdbx_strand_id
1 'polypeptide(L)'
;MNSSHQITARTITVTPAGAASAGSEVVVQLSASPNPRWQACFNFVVQGRDGFFLQGRPIFDNASFHCILQAGQAEAFRQELPDLLVSASALARAQANKDAAR
;
A
#
# COMPACT_ATOMS: atom_id res chain seq x y z
N MET A 1 -3.40 24.30 10.36
CA MET A 1 -3.89 23.53 9.19
C MET A 1 -3.65 22.04 9.45
N ASN A 2 -4.67 21.33 9.92
CA ASN A 2 -4.60 19.87 10.08
C ASN A 2 -5.39 19.21 8.94
N SER A 3 -4.93 19.43 7.71
CA SER A 3 -5.43 18.70 6.56
C SER A 3 -4.82 17.30 6.63
N SER A 4 -5.41 16.47 7.49
CA SER A 4 -5.19 15.02 7.52
C SER A 4 -5.74 14.45 6.20
N HIS A 5 -5.05 14.69 5.08
CA HIS A 5 -5.39 14.07 3.81
C HIS A 5 -5.10 12.57 3.95
N GLN A 6 -6.15 11.82 4.24
CA GLN A 6 -6.10 10.37 4.20
C GLN A 6 -5.72 9.94 2.79
N ILE A 7 -4.65 9.15 2.68
CA ILE A 7 -4.21 8.58 1.42
C ILE A 7 -5.19 7.44 1.08
N THR A 8 -5.82 7.51 -0.09
CA THR A 8 -6.79 6.54 -0.59
C THR A 8 -6.38 6.06 -1.97
N ALA A 9 -6.84 4.86 -2.37
CA ALA A 9 -6.67 4.38 -3.73
C ALA A 9 -7.65 5.09 -4.67
N ARG A 10 -7.16 5.60 -5.80
CA ARG A 10 -7.95 6.18 -6.89
C ARG A 10 -8.20 5.19 -8.00
N THR A 11 -7.16 4.49 -8.42
CA THR A 11 -7.21 3.55 -9.54
C THR A 11 -6.34 2.35 -9.21
N ILE A 12 -6.83 1.16 -9.53
CA ILE A 12 -6.13 -0.10 -9.33
C ILE A 12 -6.08 -0.78 -10.68
N THR A 13 -4.88 -0.87 -11.26
CA THR A 13 -4.63 -1.57 -12.51
C THR A 13 -4.00 -2.90 -12.18
N VAL A 14 -4.63 -4.00 -12.61
CA VAL A 14 -4.10 -5.35 -12.45
C VAL A 14 -3.73 -5.87 -13.83
N THR A 15 -2.45 -6.09 -14.05
CA THR A 15 -1.93 -6.74 -15.25
C THR A 15 -1.74 -8.23 -14.93
N PRO A 16 -2.50 -9.14 -15.57
CA PRO A 16 -2.32 -10.56 -15.33
C PRO A 16 -0.90 -10.98 -15.70
N ALA A 17 -0.32 -11.84 -14.86
CA ALA A 17 0.91 -12.53 -15.15
C ALA A 17 0.79 -13.24 -16.52
N GLY A 18 1.71 -12.99 -17.45
CA GLY A 18 1.82 -13.85 -18.63
C GLY A 18 2.11 -15.30 -18.20
N ALA A 19 1.96 -16.27 -19.12
CA ALA A 19 2.09 -17.71 -18.82
C ALA A 19 3.43 -18.14 -18.16
N ALA A 20 4.43 -17.26 -18.12
CA ALA A 20 5.73 -17.47 -17.47
C ALA A 20 5.86 -16.84 -16.06
N SER A 21 4.90 -16.04 -15.61
CA SER A 21 4.96 -15.30 -14.34
C SER A 21 4.01 -15.89 -13.31
N ALA A 22 4.51 -16.14 -12.09
CA ALA A 22 3.76 -16.76 -11.00
C ALA A 22 2.80 -15.79 -10.26
N GLY A 23 2.52 -14.61 -10.82
CA GLY A 23 1.84 -13.52 -10.09
C GLY A 23 1.46 -12.30 -10.91
N SER A 24 0.38 -11.62 -10.53
CA SER A 24 -0.14 -10.44 -11.25
C SER A 24 0.58 -9.17 -10.83
N GLU A 25 0.97 -8.33 -11.79
CA GLU A 25 1.47 -6.99 -11.49
C GLU A 25 0.29 -6.08 -11.16
N VAL A 26 0.41 -5.31 -10.08
CA VAL A 26 -0.60 -4.34 -9.68
C VAL A 26 0.02 -2.98 -9.51
N VAL A 27 -0.62 -2.00 -10.14
CA VAL A 27 -0.32 -0.59 -10.01
C VAL A 27 -1.48 0.09 -9.34
N VAL A 28 -1.23 0.72 -8.20
CA VAL A 28 -2.23 1.49 -7.46
C VAL A 28 -1.87 2.96 -7.53
N GLN A 29 -2.77 3.76 -8.09
CA GLN A 29 -2.71 5.21 -7.96
C GLN A 29 -3.36 5.66 -6.66
N LEU A 30 -2.67 6.53 -5.94
CA LEU A 30 -3.06 7.09 -4.65
C LEU A 30 -3.62 8.50 -4.80
N SER A 31 -4.34 8.96 -3.79
CA SER A 31 -4.92 10.30 -3.75
C SER A 31 -3.89 11.42 -3.62
N ALA A 32 -2.69 11.11 -3.11
CA ALA A 32 -1.55 12.00 -2.94
C ALA A 32 -0.25 11.19 -2.84
N SER A 33 0.89 11.84 -3.06
CA SER A 33 2.22 11.23 -2.90
C SER A 33 2.52 10.97 -1.42
N PRO A 34 2.68 9.70 -0.97
CA PRO A 34 2.97 9.40 0.41
C PRO A 34 4.38 9.84 0.80
N ASN A 35 4.51 10.44 1.97
CA ASN A 35 5.82 10.74 2.54
C ASN A 35 6.55 9.46 3.02
N PRO A 36 7.88 9.50 3.23
CA PRO A 36 8.65 8.30 3.61
C PRO A 36 8.15 7.61 4.88
N ARG A 37 7.64 8.37 5.87
CA ARG A 37 7.07 7.81 7.11
C ARG A 37 5.83 6.97 6.80
N TRP A 38 4.93 7.49 5.98
CA TRP A 38 3.73 6.76 5.55
C TRP A 38 4.11 5.51 4.74
N GLN A 39 5.07 5.61 3.82
CA GLN A 39 5.56 4.46 3.04
C GLN A 39 6.13 3.35 3.94
N ALA A 40 6.89 3.71 4.97
CA ALA A 40 7.40 2.75 5.95
C ALA A 40 6.27 2.09 6.75
N CYS A 41 5.28 2.86 7.21
CA CYS A 41 4.10 2.33 7.89
C CYS A 41 3.27 1.40 6.99
N PHE A 42 3.07 1.74 5.71
CA PHE A 42 2.37 0.87 4.76
C PHE A 42 3.12 -0.44 4.55
N ASN A 43 4.44 -0.38 4.32
CA ASN A 43 5.27 -1.59 4.23
C ASN A 43 5.16 -2.47 5.47
N PHE A 44 5.15 -1.88 6.66
CA PHE A 44 4.99 -2.60 7.91
C PHE A 44 3.61 -3.28 8.01
N VAL A 45 2.52 -2.56 7.70
CA VAL A 45 1.16 -3.11 7.72
C VAL A 45 1.04 -4.27 6.74
N VAL A 46 1.50 -4.09 5.50
CA VAL A 46 1.41 -5.13 4.46
C VAL A 46 2.27 -6.35 4.79
N GLN A 47 3.41 -6.17 5.47
CA GLN A 47 4.23 -7.30 5.94
C GLN A 47 3.61 -8.01 7.15
N GLY A 48 2.97 -7.26 8.07
CA GLY A 48 2.40 -7.79 9.31
C GLY A 48 1.03 -8.44 9.12
N ARG A 49 0.27 -8.04 8.10
CA ARG A 49 -1.06 -8.58 7.79
C ARG A 49 -1.00 -9.84 6.89
N ASP A 50 0.09 -10.58 7.05
CA ASP A 50 0.48 -11.76 6.30
C ASP A 50 1.05 -11.47 4.88
N GLY A 51 2.31 -11.85 4.66
CA GLY A 51 3.02 -11.78 3.38
C GLY A 51 2.45 -12.68 2.27
N PHE A 52 1.15 -12.98 2.29
CA PHE A 52 0.43 -13.84 1.36
C PHE A 52 0.08 -13.15 0.04
N PHE A 53 -0.19 -11.84 0.05
CA PHE A 53 -0.62 -11.19 -1.19
C PHE A 53 0.56 -10.86 -2.09
N LEU A 54 1.68 -10.40 -1.54
CA LEU A 54 2.79 -9.85 -2.33
C LEU A 54 3.95 -10.84 -2.46
N GLN A 55 4.56 -10.91 -3.64
CA GLN A 55 5.84 -11.60 -3.86
C GLN A 55 7.06 -10.78 -3.39
N GLY A 56 6.87 -9.50 -3.09
CA GLY A 56 7.92 -8.58 -2.71
C GLY A 56 7.39 -7.29 -2.11
N ARG A 57 8.29 -6.37 -1.74
CA ARG A 57 7.89 -5.06 -1.20
C ARG A 57 7.29 -4.18 -2.31
N PRO A 58 6.23 -3.40 -2.01
CA PRO A 58 5.72 -2.41 -2.95
C PRO A 58 6.78 -1.33 -3.22
N ILE A 59 6.92 -0.97 -4.49
CA ILE A 59 7.80 0.10 -4.96
C ILE A 59 6.95 1.35 -5.15
N PHE A 60 7.28 2.42 -4.43
CA PHE A 60 6.56 3.69 -4.53
C PHE A 60 7.19 4.57 -5.62
N ASP A 61 6.33 5.12 -6.47
CA ASP A 61 6.69 6.14 -7.44
C ASP A 61 5.66 7.27 -7.38
N ASN A 62 6.08 8.42 -6.88
CA ASN A 62 5.23 9.60 -6.66
C ASN A 62 3.90 9.28 -5.95
N ALA A 63 2.75 9.47 -6.61
CA ALA A 63 1.42 9.16 -6.09
C ALA A 63 0.92 7.77 -6.55
N SER A 64 1.84 6.83 -6.75
CA SER A 64 1.52 5.45 -7.10
C SER A 64 2.45 4.47 -6.38
N PHE A 65 2.02 3.22 -6.30
CA PHE A 65 2.92 2.13 -5.99
C PHE A 65 2.65 0.92 -6.88
N HIS A 66 3.72 0.15 -7.08
CA HIS A 66 3.75 -1.06 -7.89
C HIS A 66 4.06 -2.24 -6.98
N CYS A 67 3.34 -3.34 -7.13
CA CYS A 67 3.62 -4.59 -6.44
C CYS A 67 3.31 -5.79 -7.34
N ILE A 68 3.95 -6.92 -7.04
CA ILE A 68 3.61 -8.19 -7.68
C ILE A 68 2.83 -9.01 -6.66
N LEU A 69 1.62 -9.43 -7.04
CA LEU A 69 0.76 -10.28 -6.24
C LEU A 69 1.04 -11.76 -6.50
N GLN A 70 0.83 -12.61 -5.50
CA GLN A 70 0.76 -14.06 -5.72
C GLN A 70 -0.44 -14.42 -6.63
N ALA A 71 -0.35 -15.55 -7.32
CA ALA A 71 -1.42 -16.04 -8.18
C ALA A 71 -2.75 -16.17 -7.41
N GLY A 72 -3.84 -15.69 -8.00
CA GLY A 72 -5.19 -15.74 -7.40
C GLY A 72 -5.47 -14.71 -6.30
N GLN A 73 -4.50 -13.86 -5.92
CA GLN A 73 -4.65 -12.91 -4.82
C GLN A 73 -5.16 -11.52 -5.23
N ALA A 74 -5.40 -11.28 -6.53
CA ALA A 74 -5.77 -9.97 -7.05
C ALA A 74 -7.07 -9.40 -6.45
N GLU A 75 -8.11 -10.22 -6.32
CA GLU A 75 -9.39 -9.76 -5.78
C GLU A 75 -9.30 -9.53 -4.26
N ALA A 76 -8.69 -10.46 -3.52
CA ALA A 76 -8.49 -10.30 -2.08
C ALA A 76 -7.67 -9.05 -1.75
N PHE A 77 -6.60 -8.79 -2.50
CA PHE A 77 -5.82 -7.56 -2.38
C PHE A 77 -6.68 -6.32 -2.64
N ARG A 78 -7.54 -6.34 -3.67
CA ARG A 78 -8.42 -5.22 -4.00
C ARG A 78 -9.42 -4.91 -2.88
N GLN A 79 -9.94 -5.93 -2.21
CA GLN A 79 -10.87 -5.79 -1.09
C GLN A 79 -10.17 -5.27 0.18
N GLU A 80 -8.95 -5.74 0.46
CA GLU A 80 -8.20 -5.35 1.66
C GLU A 80 -7.48 -4.00 1.51
N LEU A 81 -7.20 -3.55 0.29
CA LEU A 81 -6.42 -2.33 0.03
C LEU A 81 -6.95 -1.08 0.74
N PRO A 82 -8.26 -0.75 0.75
CA PRO A 82 -8.77 0.40 1.48
C PRO A 82 -8.40 0.35 2.97
N ASP A 83 -8.48 -0.83 3.60
CA ASP A 83 -8.16 -0.98 5.01
C ASP A 83 -6.64 -0.93 5.28
N LEU A 84 -5.84 -1.48 4.37
CA LEU A 84 -4.37 -1.33 4.41
C LEU A 84 -3.96 0.15 4.39
N LEU A 85 -4.60 0.97 3.55
CA LEU A 85 -4.32 2.40 3.44
C LEU A 85 -4.77 3.18 4.69
N VAL A 86 -5.92 2.83 5.27
CA VAL A 86 -6.40 3.41 6.53
C VAL A 86 -5.45 3.07 7.67
N SER A 87 -5.07 1.80 7.80
CA SER A 87 -4.15 1.31 8.83
C SER A 87 -2.78 1.99 8.72
N ALA A 88 -2.22 2.12 7.52
CA ALA A 88 -0.96 2.82 7.29
C ALA A 88 -1.05 4.30 7.68
N SER A 89 -2.15 4.97 7.34
CA SER A 89 -2.40 6.36 7.70
C SER A 89 -2.52 6.57 9.22
N ALA A 90 -3.23 5.67 9.90
CA ALA A 90 -3.37 5.69 11.36
C ALA A 90 -2.02 5.51 12.06
N LEU A 91 -1.22 4.54 11.61
CA LEU A 91 0.12 4.31 12.15
C LEU A 91 1.07 5.49 11.87
N ALA A 92 1.07 6.04 10.66
CA ALA A 92 1.90 7.19 10.32
C ALA A 92 1.58 8.41 11.19
N ARG A 93 0.29 8.62 11.51
CA ARG A 93 -0.17 9.66 12.42
C ARG A 93 0.26 9.38 13.87
N ALA A 94 0.12 8.14 14.34
CA ALA A 94 0.55 7.75 15.67
C ALA A 94 2.07 7.96 15.87
N GLN A 95 2.87 7.61 14.86
CA GLN A 95 4.32 7.86 14.87
C GLN A 95 4.63 9.36 14.89
N ALA A 96 3.92 10.17 14.10
CA ALA A 96 4.09 11.63 14.09
C ALA A 96 3.77 12.26 15.45
N ASN A 97 2.67 11.83 16.09
CA ASN A 97 2.28 12.32 17.40
C ASN A 97 3.29 11.93 18.48
N LYS A 98 3.83 10.69 18.42
CA LYS A 98 4.87 10.22 19.34
C LYS A 98 6.16 11.03 19.22
N ASP A 99 6.56 11.38 18.00
CA ASP A 99 7.75 12.19 17.71
C ASP A 99 7.58 13.64 18.20
N ALA A 100 6.38 14.22 18.02
CA ALA A 100 6.07 15.58 18.47
C ALA A 100 5.90 15.72 20.00
N ALA A 101 5.62 14.61 20.70
CA ALA A 101 5.50 14.57 22.15
C ALA A 101 6.84 14.33 22.87
N ARG A 102 7.94 14.27 22.12
CA ARG A 102 9.30 14.03 22.62
C ARG A 102 10.10 15.33 22.66
#